data_AF-A0A7X4LQF8-F1
#
_entry.id   AF-A0A7X4LQF8-F1
#
_cell.length_a   1.000
_cell.length_b   1.000
_cell.length_c   1.000
_cell.angle_alpha   90.00
_cell.angle_beta   90.00
_cell.angle_gamma   90.00
#
_symmetry.space_group_name_H-M   'P 1'
#
loop_
_entity.id
_entity.type
_entity.pdbx_description
1 polymer ?
#
loop_
_entity_poly.entity_id
_entity_poly.type
_entity_poly.pdbx_seq_one_letter_code
_entity_poly.pdbx_strand_id
1 'polypeptide(L)'
;MTSISTKQHGNFMIEFAIVGIFFAMLLVFSADIVIKLSTKGKLDRLSYSIANVIKERTQLFGESDSSDDDYEVSDSQAKEAYIITVNSLKRTVHNFDSSQFGFDLKVRQRSDYGTGDQLVDVADWNSTEKGISGANCEGSVPDKELIFQTSWGRSSTVYQVTLCYDTVNWFGELVGKDFSTIAVSSLAIGR
;
A
#
# COMPACT_ATOMS: atom_id res chain seq x y z
N MET A 1 28.93 64.66 -25.82
CA MET A 1 28.18 63.40 -25.66
C MET A 1 28.77 62.66 -24.47
N THR A 2 28.19 62.83 -23.28
CA THR A 2 28.64 62.17 -22.06
C THR A 2 27.79 60.92 -21.84
N SER A 3 28.42 59.75 -22.03
CA SER A 3 27.81 58.44 -21.77
C SER A 3 27.66 58.26 -20.25
N ILE A 4 26.41 58.21 -19.77
CA ILE A 4 26.10 57.87 -18.38
C ILE A 4 26.30 56.34 -18.24
N SER A 5 27.41 55.94 -17.63
CA SER A 5 27.65 54.54 -17.26
C SER A 5 26.91 54.25 -15.96
N THR A 6 25.67 53.78 -16.07
CA THR A 6 24.86 53.36 -14.92
C THR A 6 25.42 52.05 -14.36
N LYS A 7 26.17 52.12 -13.26
CA LYS A 7 26.66 50.92 -12.56
C LYS A 7 25.48 50.22 -11.87
N GLN A 8 24.90 49.20 -12.52
CA GLN A 8 23.91 48.31 -11.92
C GLN A 8 24.57 47.31 -10.94
N HIS A 9 25.06 47.80 -9.80
CA HIS A 9 25.49 46.92 -8.69
C HIS A 9 24.30 46.67 -7.77
N GLY A 10 23.59 45.56 -7.98
CA GLY A 10 22.50 45.11 -7.11
C GLY A 10 21.42 44.30 -7.83
N ASN A 11 21.15 44.60 -9.10
CA ASN A 11 20.11 43.91 -9.88
C ASN A 11 20.40 42.40 -10.01
N PHE A 12 21.67 42.03 -10.19
CA PHE A 12 22.12 40.64 -10.24
C PHE A 12 21.83 39.86 -8.95
N MET A 13 21.98 40.48 -7.77
CA MET A 13 21.68 39.80 -6.50
C MET A 13 20.18 39.58 -6.32
N ILE A 14 19.35 40.51 -6.78
CA ILE A 14 17.89 40.39 -6.73
C ILE A 14 17.42 39.27 -7.65
N GLU A 15 17.90 39.23 -8.90
CA GLU A 15 17.60 38.16 -9.85
C GLU A 15 18.08 36.80 -9.34
N PHE A 16 19.29 36.72 -8.79
CA PHE A 16 19.81 35.50 -8.19
C PHE A 16 18.98 35.02 -6.99
N ALA A 17 18.51 35.94 -6.14
CA ALA A 17 17.63 35.59 -5.02
C ALA A 17 16.30 35.00 -5.49
N ILE A 18 15.68 35.57 -6.53
CA ILE A 18 14.43 35.06 -7.11
C ILE A 18 14.62 33.64 -7.65
N VAL A 19 15.70 33.41 -8.42
CA VAL A 19 16.03 32.07 -8.94
C VAL A 19 16.34 31.09 -7.81
N GLY A 20 17.05 31.54 -6.76
CA GLY A 20 17.37 30.74 -5.59
C GLY A 20 16.13 30.25 -4.84
N ILE A 21 15.13 31.12 -4.65
CA ILE A 21 13.85 30.75 -4.02
C ILE A 21 13.12 29.70 -4.87
N PHE A 22 13.08 29.89 -6.19
CA PHE A 22 12.45 28.94 -7.09
C PHE A 22 13.15 27.57 -7.05
N PHE A 23 14.48 27.55 -7.05
CA PHE A 23 15.26 26.33 -6.95
C PHE A 23 15.07 25.62 -5.61
N ALA A 24 15.01 26.37 -4.50
CA ALA A 24 14.71 25.81 -3.18
C ALA A 24 13.33 25.13 -3.14
N MET A 25 12.31 25.75 -3.76
CA MET A 25 10.98 25.16 -3.88
C MET A 25 11.01 23.84 -4.67
N LEU A 26 11.75 23.78 -5.78
CA LEU A 26 11.91 22.55 -6.56
C LEU A 26 12.61 21.44 -5.78
N LEU A 27 13.60 21.79 -4.94
CA LEU A 27 14.30 20.81 -4.10
C LEU A 27 13.36 20.22 -3.03
N VAL A 28 12.57 21.05 -2.34
CA VAL A 28 11.61 20.58 -1.34
C VAL A 28 10.55 19.69 -1.98
N PHE A 29 10.01 20.09 -3.14
CA PHE A 29 9.06 19.29 -3.89
C PHE A 29 9.64 17.94 -4.33
N SER A 30 10.87 17.94 -4.84
CA SER A 30 11.56 16.71 -5.26
C SER A 30 11.81 15.78 -4.07
N ALA A 31 12.22 16.33 -2.92
CA ALA A 31 12.44 15.55 -1.70
C ALA A 31 11.15 14.89 -1.20
N ASP A 32 10.02 15.62 -1.17
CA ASP A 32 8.71 15.10 -0.79
C ASP A 32 8.28 13.93 -1.69
N ILE A 33 8.43 14.08 -3.01
CA ILE A 33 8.13 13.01 -3.98
C ILE A 33 9.01 11.78 -3.76
N VAL A 34 10.32 11.97 -3.58
CA VAL A 34 11.25 10.85 -3.39
C VAL A 34 10.90 10.05 -2.14
N ILE A 35 10.53 10.71 -1.04
CA ILE A 35 10.11 10.04 0.19
C ILE A 35 8.83 9.24 -0.04
N LYS A 36 7.79 9.85 -0.64
CA LYS A 36 6.51 9.18 -0.91
C LYS A 36 6.68 7.99 -1.86
N LEU A 37 7.47 8.14 -2.93
CA LEU A 37 7.73 7.06 -3.88
C LEU A 37 8.53 5.91 -3.25
N SER A 38 9.51 6.24 -2.41
CA SER A 38 10.29 5.24 -1.65
C SER A 38 9.41 4.45 -0.69
N THR A 39 8.53 5.12 0.06
CA THR A 39 7.57 4.46 0.96
C THR A 39 6.59 3.60 0.17
N LYS A 40 6.02 4.11 -0.93
CA LYS A 40 5.14 3.35 -1.83
C LYS A 40 5.82 2.07 -2.32
N GLY A 41 7.06 2.15 -2.80
CA GLY A 41 7.80 0.99 -3.31
C GLY A 41 8.11 -0.06 -2.22
N LYS A 42 8.33 0.36 -0.97
CA LYS A 42 8.51 -0.56 0.16
C LYS A 42 7.22 -1.27 0.52
N LEU A 43 6.11 -0.53 0.58
CA LEU A 43 4.78 -1.09 0.85
C LEU A 43 4.37 -2.06 -0.26
N ASP A 44 4.60 -1.72 -1.53
CA ASP A 44 4.24 -2.54 -2.69
C ASP A 44 4.93 -3.90 -2.67
N ARG A 45 6.26 -3.90 -2.48
CA ARG A 45 7.06 -5.14 -2.34
C ARG A 45 6.61 -5.99 -1.16
N LEU A 46 6.24 -5.35 -0.04
CA LEU A 46 5.81 -6.05 1.16
C LEU A 46 4.40 -6.62 1.00
N SER A 47 3.47 -5.85 0.43
CA SER A 47 2.11 -6.28 0.09
C SER A 47 2.14 -7.53 -0.81
N TYR A 48 2.93 -7.51 -1.89
CA TYR A 48 3.11 -8.65 -2.77
C TYR A 48 3.75 -9.86 -2.07
N SER A 49 4.76 -9.61 -1.23
CA SER A 49 5.39 -10.68 -0.45
C SER A 49 4.42 -11.33 0.53
N ILE A 50 3.59 -10.55 1.22
CA ILE A 50 2.65 -11.06 2.22
C ILE A 50 1.49 -11.80 1.55
N ALA A 51 0.95 -11.26 0.44
CA ALA A 51 -0.08 -11.95 -0.33
C ALA A 51 0.39 -13.34 -0.78
N ASN A 52 1.65 -13.45 -1.25
CA ASN A 52 2.22 -14.74 -1.62
C ASN A 52 2.50 -15.65 -0.41
N VAL A 53 2.98 -15.13 0.71
CA VAL A 53 3.22 -15.93 1.92
C VAL A 53 1.90 -16.53 2.45
N ILE A 54 0.82 -15.74 2.48
CA ILE A 54 -0.50 -16.22 2.90
C ILE A 54 -1.00 -17.29 1.94
N LYS A 55 -0.91 -17.05 0.63
CA LYS A 55 -1.28 -18.02 -0.41
C LYS A 55 -0.50 -19.34 -0.31
N GLU A 56 0.83 -19.30 -0.16
CA GLU A 56 1.62 -20.53 -0.07
C GLU A 56 1.41 -21.27 1.26
N ARG A 57 1.19 -20.55 2.37
CA ARG A 57 0.91 -21.18 3.68
C ARG A 57 -0.44 -21.88 3.68
N THR A 58 -1.48 -21.23 3.16
CA THR A 58 -2.82 -21.84 3.01
C THR A 58 -2.76 -23.06 2.11
N GLN A 59 -2.00 -23.01 1.02
CA GLN A 59 -1.81 -24.15 0.13
C GLN A 59 -1.02 -25.30 0.78
N LEU A 60 0.00 -25.02 1.60
CA LEU A 60 0.83 -26.07 2.21
C LEU A 60 0.14 -26.75 3.40
N PHE A 61 -0.66 -26.01 4.17
CA PHE A 61 -1.25 -26.51 5.42
C PHE A 61 -2.77 -26.67 5.37
N GLY A 62 -3.47 -26.11 4.37
CA GLY A 62 -4.92 -26.21 4.21
C GLY A 62 -5.42 -27.58 3.77
N GLU A 63 -4.54 -28.46 3.28
CA GLU A 63 -4.91 -29.81 2.85
C GLU A 63 -4.87 -30.85 3.99
N SER A 64 -4.44 -30.46 5.20
CA SER A 64 -4.16 -31.40 6.30
C SER A 64 -5.37 -31.74 7.16
N ASP A 65 -6.45 -30.95 7.14
CA ASP A 65 -7.68 -31.26 7.85
C ASP A 65 -8.71 -31.84 6.88
N SER A 66 -8.87 -33.16 6.96
CA SER A 66 -9.65 -34.01 6.08
C SER A 66 -11.16 -33.83 6.32
N SER A 67 -11.72 -32.67 5.98
CA SER A 67 -13.17 -32.41 5.93
C SER A 67 -13.43 -31.19 5.05
N ASP A 68 -13.77 -31.42 3.78
CA ASP A 68 -14.29 -30.46 2.79
C ASP A 68 -13.67 -29.04 2.73
N ASP A 69 -12.83 -28.83 1.71
CA ASP A 69 -12.72 -27.59 0.91
C ASP A 69 -12.38 -26.22 1.56
N ASP A 70 -11.93 -26.13 2.82
CA ASP A 70 -11.69 -24.81 3.42
C ASP A 70 -10.23 -24.31 3.29
N TYR A 71 -9.96 -23.55 2.21
CA TYR A 71 -8.84 -22.61 2.10
C TYR A 71 -9.01 -21.40 3.04
N GLU A 72 -9.43 -21.65 4.29
CA GLU A 72 -9.74 -20.60 5.26
C GLU A 72 -8.46 -19.95 5.80
N VAL A 73 -8.45 -18.61 5.80
CA VAL A 73 -7.44 -17.84 6.52
C VAL A 73 -8.03 -17.45 7.87
N SER A 74 -7.56 -18.11 8.92
CA SER A 74 -7.95 -17.77 10.29
C SER A 74 -7.52 -16.34 10.64
N ASP A 75 -8.33 -15.66 11.46
CA ASP A 75 -7.99 -14.37 12.11
C ASP A 75 -6.59 -14.36 12.74
N SER A 76 -6.15 -15.51 13.29
CA SER A 76 -4.82 -15.68 13.87
C SER A 76 -3.70 -15.56 12.83
N GLN A 77 -3.88 -16.16 11.66
CA GLN A 77 -2.93 -16.12 10.55
C GLN A 77 -2.87 -14.71 9.94
N ALA A 78 -4.01 -14.04 9.80
CA ALA A 78 -4.07 -12.66 9.36
C ALA A 78 -3.34 -11.71 10.35
N LYS A 79 -3.53 -11.92 11.66
CA LYS A 79 -2.81 -11.19 12.70
C LYS A 79 -1.30 -11.44 12.67
N GLU A 80 -0.87 -12.69 12.42
CA GLU A 80 0.55 -13.00 12.22
C GLU A 80 1.13 -12.27 11.00
N ALA A 81 0.41 -12.25 9.88
CA ALA A 81 0.79 -11.50 8.69
C ALA A 81 0.92 -10.00 8.97
N TYR A 82 -0.01 -9.42 9.73
CA TYR A 82 0.08 -8.04 10.20
C TYR A 82 1.35 -7.79 11.03
N ILE A 83 1.64 -8.65 12.01
CA ILE A 83 2.83 -8.52 12.87
C ILE A 83 4.13 -8.62 12.05
N ILE A 84 4.20 -9.56 11.11
CA ILE A 84 5.35 -9.71 10.19
C ILE A 84 5.53 -8.43 9.38
N THR A 85 4.44 -7.88 8.85
CA THR A 85 4.43 -6.66 8.05
C THR A 85 4.95 -5.47 8.86
N VAL A 86 4.39 -5.23 10.05
CA VAL A 86 4.83 -4.18 10.97
C VAL A 86 6.31 -4.32 11.33
N ASN A 87 6.77 -5.53 11.65
CA ASN A 87 8.17 -5.78 11.99
C ASN A 87 9.10 -5.57 10.79
N SER A 88 8.65 -5.85 9.57
CA SER A 88 9.39 -5.58 8.33
C SER A 88 9.51 -4.08 8.07
N LEU A 89 8.42 -3.32 8.24
CA LEU A 89 8.41 -1.87 8.05
C LEU A 89 9.25 -1.16 9.11
N LYS A 90 9.21 -1.58 10.38
CA LYS A 90 10.09 -1.06 11.45
C LYS A 90 11.58 -1.15 11.10
N ARG A 91 11.99 -2.14 10.30
CA ARG A 91 13.40 -2.31 9.88
C ARG A 91 13.74 -1.55 8.60
N THR A 92 12.77 -1.26 7.75
CA THR A 92 13.00 -0.76 6.39
C THR A 92 12.55 0.68 6.17
N VAL A 93 11.61 1.18 6.97
CA VAL A 93 11.11 2.55 6.97
C VAL A 93 11.70 3.28 8.16
N HIS A 94 12.41 4.37 7.88
CA HIS A 94 12.98 5.22 8.92
C HIS A 94 11.86 5.95 9.66
N ASN A 95 11.91 5.97 11.00
CA ASN A 95 10.87 6.54 11.87
C ASN A 95 9.47 5.99 11.60
N PHE A 96 9.35 4.69 11.33
CA PHE A 96 8.06 4.03 11.15
C PHE A 96 7.19 4.20 12.39
N ASP A 97 5.99 4.76 12.19
CA ASP A 97 4.97 4.85 13.23
C ASP A 97 3.86 3.82 12.96
N SER A 98 3.61 2.96 13.93
CA SER A 98 2.56 1.95 13.82
C SER A 98 1.15 2.55 13.86
N SER A 99 0.99 3.75 14.43
CA SER A 99 -0.30 4.47 14.48
C SER A 99 -0.71 5.07 13.14
N GLN A 100 0.24 5.24 12.22
CA GLN A 100 0.01 5.75 10.86
C GLN A 100 -0.15 4.62 9.83
N PHE A 101 -0.09 3.37 10.26
CA PHE A 101 -0.11 2.20 9.39
C PHE A 101 -1.48 1.50 9.46
N GLY A 102 -1.95 1.03 8.30
CA GLY A 102 -3.15 0.21 8.19
C GLY A 102 -2.90 -1.02 7.33
N PHE A 103 -3.62 -2.10 7.63
CA PHE A 103 -3.52 -3.38 6.94
C PHE A 103 -4.91 -3.95 6.72
N ASP A 104 -5.16 -4.41 5.51
CA ASP A 104 -6.42 -5.00 5.08
C ASP A 104 -6.13 -6.25 4.23
N LEU A 105 -6.74 -7.36 4.60
CA LEU A 105 -6.62 -8.64 3.92
C LEU A 105 -8.01 -9.12 3.52
N LYS A 106 -8.19 -9.32 2.23
CA LYS A 106 -9.43 -9.85 1.66
C LYS A 106 -9.12 -11.11 0.86
N VAL A 107 -9.78 -12.21 1.22
CA VAL A 107 -9.68 -13.49 0.55
C VAL A 107 -11.04 -13.86 0.00
N ARG A 108 -11.14 -14.00 -1.31
CA ARG A 108 -12.41 -14.18 -2.02
C ARG A 108 -12.34 -15.36 -2.97
N GLN A 109 -13.45 -16.06 -3.07
CA GLN A 109 -13.73 -17.08 -4.08
C GLN A 109 -15.01 -16.72 -4.83
N ARG A 110 -15.41 -17.55 -5.79
CA ARG A 110 -16.62 -17.35 -6.57
C ARG A 110 -17.55 -18.54 -6.39
N SER A 111 -18.85 -18.26 -6.32
CA SER A 111 -19.88 -19.30 -6.15
C SER A 111 -19.85 -20.31 -7.30
N ASP A 112 -20.47 -21.46 -7.10
CA ASP A 112 -20.58 -22.52 -8.10
C ASP A 112 -19.21 -22.90 -8.69
N TYR A 113 -18.25 -23.14 -7.80
CA TYR A 113 -16.89 -23.57 -8.12
C TYR A 113 -16.16 -22.68 -9.16
N GLY A 114 -16.34 -21.36 -9.09
CA GLY A 114 -15.66 -20.43 -10.01
C GLY A 114 -16.49 -20.01 -11.22
N THR A 115 -17.75 -20.45 -11.32
CA THR A 115 -18.62 -20.18 -12.48
C THR A 115 -19.82 -19.30 -12.17
N GLY A 116 -20.26 -19.23 -10.91
CA GLY A 116 -21.45 -18.48 -10.48
C GLY A 116 -21.19 -16.99 -10.36
N ASP A 117 -22.19 -16.12 -10.35
CA ASP A 117 -21.94 -14.66 -10.45
C ASP A 117 -21.57 -13.98 -9.12
N GLN A 118 -21.57 -14.71 -8.01
CA GLN A 118 -21.39 -14.17 -6.67
C GLN A 118 -19.97 -14.40 -6.14
N LEU A 119 -19.44 -13.40 -5.44
CA LEU A 119 -18.22 -13.53 -4.64
C LEU A 119 -18.57 -14.15 -3.28
N VAL A 120 -17.75 -15.09 -2.84
CA VAL A 120 -17.82 -15.73 -1.52
C VAL A 120 -16.65 -15.24 -0.69
N ASP A 121 -16.97 -14.81 0.53
CA ASP A 121 -16.00 -14.23 1.46
C ASP A 121 -15.37 -15.34 2.28
N VAL A 122 -14.13 -15.68 1.95
CA VAL A 122 -13.38 -16.74 2.64
C VAL A 122 -12.67 -16.18 3.87
N ALA A 123 -12.13 -14.97 3.75
CA ALA A 123 -11.61 -14.24 4.90
C ALA A 123 -11.65 -12.72 4.64
N ASP A 124 -11.98 -11.97 5.68
CA ASP A 124 -11.91 -10.51 5.70
C ASP A 124 -11.29 -10.08 7.03
N TRP A 125 -10.12 -9.44 6.96
CA TRP A 125 -9.39 -9.00 8.14
C TRP A 125 -8.86 -7.59 7.94
N ASN A 126 -9.34 -6.68 8.77
CA ASN A 126 -8.93 -5.29 8.77
C ASN A 126 -8.35 -4.88 10.13
N SER A 127 -7.20 -4.21 10.13
CA SER A 127 -6.55 -3.77 11.39
C SER A 127 -7.43 -2.84 12.22
N THR A 128 -8.15 -1.92 11.57
CA THR A 128 -8.97 -0.91 12.24
C THR A 128 -10.22 -1.53 12.85
N GLU A 129 -10.87 -2.46 12.14
CA GLU A 129 -12.03 -3.21 12.66
C GLU A 129 -11.67 -4.10 13.86
N LYS A 130 -10.45 -4.64 13.88
CA LYS A 130 -9.94 -5.42 15.02
C LYS A 130 -9.43 -4.55 16.17
N GLY A 131 -9.70 -3.24 16.16
CA GLY A 131 -9.39 -2.31 17.24
C GLY A 131 -7.90 -1.92 17.35
N ILE A 132 -7.11 -2.16 16.30
CA ILE A 132 -5.72 -1.75 16.25
C ILE A 132 -5.68 -0.29 15.79
N SER A 133 -5.12 0.60 16.61
CA SER A 133 -4.94 2.01 16.25
C SER A 133 -4.01 2.13 15.04
N GLY A 134 -4.49 2.76 13.97
CA GLY A 134 -3.81 2.79 12.69
C GLY A 134 -4.55 3.71 11.71
N ALA A 135 -3.95 3.91 10.53
CA ALA A 135 -4.63 4.55 9.41
C ALA A 135 -5.81 3.69 8.94
N ASN A 136 -6.94 4.31 8.61
CA ASN A 136 -8.06 3.58 8.02
C ASN A 136 -7.66 3.10 6.62
N CYS A 137 -7.46 1.80 6.48
CA CYS A 137 -7.06 1.18 5.24
C CYS A 137 -8.19 0.30 4.75
N GLU A 138 -8.94 0.75 3.76
CA GLU A 138 -9.99 -0.06 3.14
C GLU A 138 -9.54 -0.42 1.73
N GLY A 139 -9.18 -1.68 1.52
CA GLY A 139 -8.82 -2.20 0.21
C GLY A 139 -10.04 -2.33 -0.69
N SER A 140 -9.83 -2.18 -2.00
CA SER A 140 -10.85 -2.52 -2.99
C SER A 140 -11.22 -4.00 -2.90
N VAL A 141 -12.43 -4.36 -3.27
CA VAL A 141 -12.80 -5.77 -3.44
C VAL A 141 -12.15 -6.29 -4.73
N PRO A 142 -11.56 -7.50 -4.75
CA PRO A 142 -10.97 -8.06 -5.96
C PRO A 142 -12.04 -8.32 -7.02
N ASP A 143 -11.67 -8.17 -8.30
CA ASP A 143 -12.58 -8.41 -9.41
C ASP A 143 -12.92 -9.91 -9.52
N LYS A 144 -14.21 -10.21 -9.67
CA LYS A 144 -14.72 -11.58 -9.87
C LYS A 144 -14.18 -12.22 -11.15
N GLU A 145 -13.79 -11.44 -12.15
CA GLU A 145 -13.21 -11.95 -13.39
C GLU A 145 -11.82 -12.58 -13.20
N LEU A 146 -11.13 -12.23 -12.10
CA LEU A 146 -9.85 -12.86 -11.73
C LEU A 146 -10.03 -14.24 -11.10
N ILE A 147 -11.27 -14.61 -10.78
CA ILE A 147 -11.62 -15.88 -10.16
C ILE A 147 -12.19 -16.81 -11.21
N PHE A 148 -11.46 -17.89 -11.48
CA PHE A 148 -11.80 -18.88 -12.51
C PHE A 148 -11.93 -20.28 -11.92
N GLN A 149 -12.59 -21.16 -12.66
CA GLN A 149 -12.65 -22.58 -12.33
C GLN A 149 -11.35 -23.27 -12.75
N THR A 150 -10.73 -24.00 -11.82
CA THR A 150 -9.50 -24.75 -12.06
C THR A 150 -9.77 -26.05 -12.82
N SER A 151 -8.71 -26.73 -13.28
CA SER A 151 -8.83 -27.98 -14.05
C SER A 151 -9.50 -29.13 -13.29
N TRP A 152 -9.58 -29.03 -11.96
CA TRP A 152 -10.26 -30.00 -11.10
C TRP A 152 -11.68 -29.59 -10.73
N GLY A 153 -12.19 -28.54 -11.36
CA GLY A 153 -13.56 -28.08 -11.17
C GLY A 153 -13.78 -27.32 -9.86
N ARG A 154 -12.73 -26.73 -9.25
CA ARG A 154 -12.81 -25.89 -8.04
C ARG A 154 -12.71 -24.40 -8.37
N SER A 155 -13.20 -23.52 -7.50
CA SER A 155 -12.96 -22.08 -7.63
C SER A 155 -11.51 -21.77 -7.26
N SER A 156 -10.81 -20.97 -8.07
CA SER A 156 -9.54 -20.36 -7.64
C SER A 156 -9.79 -19.42 -6.46
N THR A 157 -8.81 -19.27 -5.57
CA THR A 157 -8.89 -18.33 -4.44
C THR A 157 -8.06 -17.09 -4.72
N VAL A 158 -8.61 -15.90 -4.53
CA VAL A 158 -7.88 -14.65 -4.66
C VAL A 158 -7.54 -14.10 -3.29
N TYR A 159 -6.24 -13.86 -3.06
CA TYR A 159 -5.70 -13.23 -1.85
C TYR A 159 -5.29 -11.81 -2.20
N GLN A 160 -5.96 -10.82 -1.60
CA GLN A 160 -5.63 -9.42 -1.76
C GLN A 160 -5.16 -8.83 -0.43
N VAL A 161 -3.98 -8.22 -0.45
CA VAL A 161 -3.41 -7.51 0.71
C VAL A 161 -3.28 -6.04 0.36
N THR A 162 -3.93 -5.18 1.14
CA THR A 162 -3.83 -3.73 1.01
C THR A 162 -3.08 -3.17 2.22
N LEU A 163 -2.04 -2.38 1.96
CA LEU A 163 -1.25 -1.70 2.98
C LEU A 163 -1.41 -0.19 2.81
N CYS A 164 -1.67 0.50 3.92
CA CYS A 164 -1.78 1.96 3.94
C CYS A 164 -0.79 2.56 4.92
N TYR A 165 -0.23 3.72 4.57
CA TYR A 165 0.63 4.47 5.47
C TYR A 165 0.41 5.98 5.30
N ASP A 166 0.17 6.67 6.41
CA ASP A 166 0.05 8.13 6.44
C ASP A 166 1.43 8.76 6.54
N THR A 167 1.75 9.62 5.57
CA THR A 167 3.00 10.37 5.49
C THR A 167 2.78 11.85 5.74
N VAL A 168 3.83 12.53 6.19
CA VAL A 168 3.83 13.98 6.32
C VAL A 168 3.73 14.61 4.92
N ASN A 169 2.88 15.62 4.78
CA ASN A 169 2.55 16.21 3.50
C ASN A 169 3.19 17.60 3.32
N TRP A 170 4.51 17.65 3.13
CA TRP A 170 5.27 18.92 3.09
C TRP A 170 4.84 19.82 1.93
N PHE A 171 4.58 19.25 0.76
CA PHE A 171 4.12 20.02 -0.39
C PHE A 171 2.62 20.34 -0.33
N GLY A 172 1.79 19.43 0.16
CA GLY A 172 0.36 19.67 0.22
C GLY A 172 -0.04 20.73 1.25
N GLU A 173 0.73 20.91 2.33
CA GLU A 173 0.58 22.05 3.25
C GLU A 173 0.80 23.39 2.52
N LEU A 174 1.72 23.44 1.55
CA LEU A 174 2.00 24.64 0.74
C LEU A 174 0.91 24.94 -0.30
N VAL A 175 0.19 23.92 -0.80
CA VAL A 175 -0.83 24.04 -1.87
C VAL A 175 -2.26 23.86 -1.35
N GLY A 176 -2.45 23.61 -0.05
CA GLY A 176 -3.76 23.41 0.58
C GLY A 176 -4.47 22.12 0.13
N LYS A 177 -3.72 21.04 -0.11
CA LYS A 177 -4.26 19.74 -0.53
C LYS A 177 -3.74 18.61 0.34
N ASP A 178 -4.61 17.66 0.67
CA ASP A 178 -4.26 16.47 1.45
C ASP A 178 -3.80 15.31 0.56
N PHE A 179 -2.52 14.98 0.66
CA PHE A 179 -1.87 13.84 0.01
C PHE A 179 -1.05 13.04 1.03
N SER A 180 -1.62 12.83 2.22
CA SER A 180 -0.95 12.15 3.34
C SER A 180 -0.92 10.64 3.16
N THR A 181 -2.03 10.03 2.74
CA THR A 181 -2.17 8.57 2.75
C THR A 181 -1.65 7.92 1.46
N ILE A 182 -0.75 6.96 1.62
CA ILE A 182 -0.25 6.10 0.55
C ILE A 182 -0.87 4.72 0.74
N ALA A 183 -1.70 4.28 -0.21
CA ALA A 183 -2.27 2.94 -0.24
C ALA A 183 -1.70 2.14 -1.42
N VAL A 184 -1.40 0.86 -1.18
CA VAL A 184 -1.01 -0.10 -2.21
C VAL A 184 -1.73 -1.41 -1.99
N SER A 185 -2.19 -2.03 -3.07
CA SER A 185 -2.82 -3.35 -3.04
C SER A 185 -2.07 -4.30 -3.95
N SER A 186 -1.86 -5.53 -3.48
CA SER A 186 -1.33 -6.63 -4.28
C SER A 186 -2.28 -7.80 -4.23
N LEU A 187 -2.29 -8.56 -5.33
CA LEU A 187 -3.16 -9.70 -5.53
C LEU A 187 -2.34 -10.94 -5.85
N ALA A 188 -2.71 -12.06 -5.24
CA ALA A 188 -2.15 -13.36 -5.53
C ALA A 188 -3.28 -14.38 -5.75
N ILE A 189 -3.13 -15.22 -6.76
CA ILE A 189 -4.13 -16.24 -7.12
C ILE A 189 -3.64 -17.59 -6.63
N GLY A 190 -4.42 -18.23 -5.77
CA GLY A 190 -4.30 -19.63 -5.37
C GLY A 190 -4.99 -20.57 -6.35
N ARG A 191 -4.55 -21.83 -6.33
CA ARG A 191 -5.07 -22.91 -7.17
C ARG A 191 -6.18 -23.69 -6.47
#